data_AF-A0A3S4IEE5-F1
#
_entry.id   AF-A0A3S4IEE5-F1
#
_cell.length_a   1.000
_cell.length_b   1.000
_cell.length_c   1.000
_cell.angle_alpha   90.00
_cell.angle_beta   90.00
_cell.angle_gamma   90.00
#
_symmetry.space_group_name_H-M   'P 1'
#
loop_
_entity.id
_entity.type
_entity.pdbx_description
1 polymer ?
#
loop_
_entity_poly.entity_id
_entity_poly.type
_entity_poly.pdbx_seq_one_letter_code
_entity_poly.pdbx_strand_id
1 'polypeptide(L)' 'MTNCEVKLTSERREEAPRLFTHINLHFIVTGNDLKDAAVARAVDLSAEKYCSVALMLEKAVNITHSYEVIAA' A
#
# COMPACT_ATOMS: atom_id res chain seq x y z
N MET A 1 5.76 -6.65 15.84
CA MET A 1 6.18 -6.43 14.44
C MET A 1 7.69 -6.32 14.42
N THR A 2 8.33 -7.20 13.66
CA THR A 2 9.79 -7.31 13.54
C THR A 2 10.28 -6.77 12.20
N ASN A 3 9.44 -6.80 11.14
CA ASN A 3 9.77 -6.23 9.84
C ASN A 3 8.53 -5.63 9.14
N CYS A 4 8.77 -4.62 8.29
CA CYS A 4 7.79 -4.06 7.34
C CYS A 4 8.44 -4.01 5.97
N GLU A 5 7.83 -4.66 4.99
CA GLU A 5 8.19 -4.46 3.59
C GLU A 5 6.97 -4.01 2.82
N VAL A 6 7.16 -3.11 1.86
CA VAL A 6 6.08 -2.67 0.98
C VAL A 6 6.52 -2.91 -0.45
N LYS A 7 5.83 -3.82 -1.14
CA LYS A 7 6.04 -4.07 -2.56
C LYS A 7 5.12 -3.19 -3.36
N LEU A 8 5.71 -2.32 -4.17
CA LEU A 8 4.97 -1.43 -5.05
C LEU A 8 4.92 -2.02 -6.46
N THR A 9 3.72 -2.12 -6.99
CA THR A 9 3.47 -2.44 -8.40
C THR A 9 2.74 -1.27 -9.03
N SER A 10 3.07 -0.93 -10.26
CA SER A 10 2.47 0.24 -10.91
C SER A 10 2.34 0.05 -12.41
N GLU A 11 1.29 0.64 -12.96
CA GLU A 11 0.99 0.67 -14.38
C GLU A 11 1.01 2.11 -14.86
N ARG A 12 1.46 2.30 -16.11
CA ARG A 12 1.58 3.62 -16.73
C ARG A 12 0.94 3.60 -18.10
N ARG A 13 0.42 4.74 -18.52
CA ARG A 13 -0.06 4.91 -19.90
C ARG A 13 1.09 4.67 -20.88
N GLU A 14 0.79 4.06 -22.02
CA GLU A 14 1.77 3.82 -23.09
C GLU A 14 2.18 5.15 -23.77
N GLU A 15 1.23 6.06 -23.93
CA GLU A 15 1.40 7.35 -24.60
C GLU A 15 1.80 8.48 -23.63
N ALA A 16 2.44 9.52 -24.19
CA ALA A 16 2.89 10.68 -23.42
C ALA A 16 1.72 11.64 -23.12
N PRO A 17 1.62 12.20 -21.90
CA PRO A 17 2.47 11.94 -20.74
C PRO A 17 2.17 10.58 -20.08
N ARG A 18 3.23 9.77 -19.83
CA ARG A 18 3.16 8.42 -19.24
C ARG A 18 2.91 8.44 -17.74
N LEU A 19 1.75 8.99 -17.37
CA LEU A 19 1.27 9.05 -16.00
C LEU A 19 0.95 7.64 -15.49
N PHE A 20 1.08 7.46 -14.18
CA PHE A 20 0.62 6.24 -13.53
C PHE A 20 -0.90 6.17 -13.65
N THR A 21 -1.42 5.01 -14.07
CA THR A 21 -2.85 4.72 -14.12
C THR A 21 -3.28 3.96 -12.88
N HIS A 22 -2.41 3.07 -12.42
CA HIS A 22 -2.65 2.22 -11.27
C HIS A 22 -1.38 2.07 -10.44
N ILE A 23 -1.53 2.08 -9.12
CA ILE A 23 -0.48 1.75 -8.17
C ILE A 23 -1.07 0.80 -7.14
N ASN A 24 -0.44 -0.34 -6.93
CA ASN A 24 -0.80 -1.29 -5.89
C ASN A 24 0.34 -1.38 -4.86
N LEU A 25 -0.03 -1.16 -3.59
CA LEU A 25 0.84 -1.17 -2.42
C LEU A 25 0.59 -2.47 -1.64
N HIS A 26 1.50 -3.42 -1.73
CA HIS A 26 1.40 -4.68 -0.99
C HIS A 26 2.28 -4.66 0.26
N PHE A 27 1.65 -4.58 1.43
CA PHE A 27 2.31 -4.48 2.74
C PHE A 27 2.56 -5.87 3.31
N ILE A 28 3.82 -6.25 3.43
CA ILE A 28 4.27 -7.49 4.03
C ILE A 28 4.75 -7.17 5.44
N VAL A 29 3.97 -7.57 6.44
CA VAL A 29 4.26 -7.29 7.85
C VAL A 29 4.71 -8.56 8.53
N THR A 30 5.93 -8.58 9.05
CA THR A 30 6.48 -9.75 9.74
C THR A 30 6.49 -9.51 11.25
N GLY A 31 6.10 -10.50 12.06
CA GLY A 31 6.23 -10.44 13.52
C GLY A 31 5.38 -11.45 14.28
N ASN A 32 5.59 -11.50 15.59
CA ASN A 32 4.88 -12.43 16.48
C ASN A 32 3.68 -11.76 17.15
N ASP A 33 2.63 -12.54 17.39
CA ASP A 33 1.35 -12.12 17.99
C ASP A 33 0.68 -10.92 17.29
N LEU A 34 0.88 -10.81 15.97
CA LEU A 34 0.23 -9.78 15.15
C LEU A 34 -1.23 -10.16 14.91
N LYS A 35 -2.14 -9.35 15.45
CA LYS A 35 -3.57 -9.46 15.15
C LYS A 35 -3.84 -8.95 13.74
N ASP A 36 -4.37 -9.81 12.89
CA ASP A 36 -4.75 -9.50 11.50
C ASP A 36 -5.57 -8.20 11.41
N ALA A 37 -6.62 -8.06 12.24
CA ALA A 37 -7.45 -6.86 12.29
C ALA A 37 -6.67 -5.57 12.65
N ALA A 38 -5.60 -5.67 13.43
CA ALA A 38 -4.77 -4.52 13.77
C ALA A 38 -3.87 -4.11 12.58
N VAL A 39 -3.35 -5.09 11.85
CA VAL A 39 -2.55 -4.86 10.64
C VAL A 39 -3.42 -4.29 9.51
N ALA A 40 -4.57 -4.90 9.26
CA ALA A 40 -5.56 -4.42 8.28
C ALA A 40 -5.88 -2.93 8.51
N ARG A 41 -6.27 -2.61 9.75
CA ARG A 41 -6.62 -1.23 10.13
C ARG A 41 -5.44 -0.27 10.00
N ALA A 42 -4.22 -0.70 10.30
CA ALA A 42 -3.04 0.14 10.17
C ALA A 42 -2.75 0.46 8.69
N VAL A 43 -2.92 -0.52 7.80
CA VAL A 43 -2.74 -0.36 6.36
C VAL A 43 -3.82 0.56 5.77
N ASP A 44 -5.08 0.33 6.10
CA ASP A 44 -6.20 1.20 5.66
C ASP A 44 -5.98 2.65 6.09
N LEU A 45 -5.63 2.86 7.36
CA LEU A 45 -5.35 4.20 7.88
C LEU A 45 -4.15 4.85 7.18
N SER A 46 -3.12 4.07 6.84
CA SER A 46 -1.96 4.58 6.12
C SER A 46 -2.36 5.06 4.72
N ALA A 47 -3.08 4.23 3.96
CA ALA A 47 -3.47 4.54 2.59
C ALA A 47 -4.50 5.68 2.50
N GLU A 48 -5.53 5.67 3.35
CA GLU A 48 -6.70 6.55 3.21
C GLU A 48 -6.63 7.82 4.05
N LYS A 49 -5.70 7.92 5.03
CA LYS A 49 -5.72 9.03 5.99
C LYS A 49 -4.37 9.67 6.27
N TYR A 50 -3.31 8.87 6.40
CA TYR A 50 -2.02 9.38 6.90
C TYR A 50 -0.94 9.54 5.83
N CYS A 51 -0.97 8.76 4.74
CA CYS A 51 0.00 8.89 3.66
C CYS A 51 -0.35 10.07 2.76
N SER A 52 0.27 11.22 3.02
CA SER A 52 0.10 12.43 2.21
C SER A 52 0.38 12.21 0.72
N VAL A 53 1.33 11.33 0.38
CA VAL A 53 1.65 10.97 -1.01
C VAL A 53 0.51 10.17 -1.65
N ALA A 54 -0.04 9.18 -0.95
CA ALA A 54 -1.18 8.40 -1.43
C ALA A 54 -2.39 9.33 -1.67
N LEU A 55 -2.72 10.18 -0.71
CA LEU A 55 -3.80 11.16 -0.81
C LEU A 55 -3.64 12.17 -1.96
N MET A 56 -2.42 12.55 -2.30
CA MET A 56 -2.15 13.41 -3.46
C MET A 56 -2.37 12.67 -4.77
N LEU A 57 -1.91 11.42 -4.85
CA LEU A 57 -1.94 10.61 -6.07
C LEU A 57 -3.32 9.99 -6.34
N GLU A 58 -4.10 9.69 -5.31
CA GLU A 58 -5.44 9.09 -5.42
C GLU A 58 -6.41 9.92 -6.26
N LYS A 59 -6.19 11.25 -6.33
CA LYS A 59 -6.97 12.16 -7.19
C LYS A 59 -6.75 11.95 -8.68
N ALA A 60 -5.67 11.30 -9.08
CA ALA A 60 -5.26 11.15 -10.48
C ALA A 60 -4.93 9.70 -10.88
N VAL A 61 -4.70 8.82 -9.90
CA VAL A 61 -4.22 7.45 -10.08
C VAL A 61 -5.07 6.54 -9.23
N ASN A 62 -5.47 5.38 -9.76
CA ASN A 62 -6.17 4.38 -8.97
C ASN A 62 -5.17 3.69 -8.04
N ILE A 63 -5.24 3.97 -6.73
CA ILE A 63 -4.38 3.36 -5.73
C ILE A 63 -5.12 2.21 -5.07
N THR A 64 -4.49 1.05 -5.01
CA THR A 64 -4.95 -0.09 -4.21
C THR A 64 -3.91 -0.45 -3.18
N HIS A 65 -4.37 -1.02 -2.07
CA HIS A 65 -3.52 -1.56 -1.03
C HIS A 65 -3.96 -2.96 -0.67
N SER A 66 -2.98 -3.80 -0.36
CA SER A 66 -3.19 -5.15 0.12
C SER A 66 -2.14 -5.44 1.18
N TYR A 67 -2.39 -6.41 2.04
CA TYR A 67 -1.45 -6.74 3.08
C TYR A 67 -1.39 -8.24 3.33
N GLU A 68 -0.25 -8.70 3.82
CA GLU A 68 -0.05 -10.05 4.33
C GLU A 68 0.75 -10.01 5.63
N VAL A 69 0.47 -10.97 6.51
CA VAL A 69 1.14 -11.10 7.81
C VAL A 69 1.96 -12.37 7.81
N ILE A 70 3.26 -12.24 8.06
CA ILE A 70 4.21 -13.35 8.14
C ILE A 70 4.62 -13.53 9.61
N ALA A 71 4.53 -14.74 10.13
CA ALA A 71 5.06 -15.07 11.47
C ALA A 71 6.60 -15.02 11.46
N ALA A 72 7.22 -14.48 12.51
CA ALA A 72 8.67 -14.37 12.64
C ALA A 72 9.30 -15.55 13.38
#